data_AF-A0A851PRA9-F1
#
_entry.id   AF-A0A851PRA9-F1
#
_cell.length_a   1.000
_cell.length_b   1.000
_cell.length_c   1.000
_cell.angle_alpha   90.00
_cell.angle_beta   90.00
_cell.angle_gamma   90.00
#
_symmetry.space_group_name_H-M   'P 1'
#
loop_
_entity.id
_entity.type
_entity.pdbx_description
1 polymer ?
#
loop_
_entity_poly.entity_id
_entity_poly.type
_entity_poly.pdbx_seq_one_letter_code
_entity_poly.pdbx_strand_id
1 'polypeptide(L)'
;DLEKEKQRLQNILATGKDVVEHKVKQTLVQTKEEEIPEPDRFEELVNEVQERREFLSEMEALGQGKKYRRIVLTEISQKMREMEIIDKKRSEEIREIMTKDIPGGNKSDHHD
;
A
#
# COMPACT_ATOMS: atom_id res chain seq x y z
N ASP A 1 24.16 39.51 -6.00
CA ASP A 1 23.03 40.46 -6.12
C ASP A 1 22.03 40.26 -5.00
N LEU A 2 21.86 41.28 -4.16
CA LEU A 2 20.91 41.29 -3.05
C LEU A 2 19.45 41.13 -3.52
N GLU A 3 19.11 41.66 -4.68
CA GLU A 3 17.77 41.54 -5.26
C GLU A 3 17.41 40.11 -5.68
N LYS A 4 18.39 39.33 -6.18
CA LYS A 4 18.17 37.93 -6.56
C LYS A 4 17.84 37.06 -5.34
N GLU A 5 18.54 37.28 -4.23
CA GLU A 5 18.29 36.54 -2.98
C GLU A 5 16.94 36.91 -2.35
N LYS A 6 16.53 38.18 -2.45
CA LYS A 6 15.22 38.63 -1.96
C LYS A 6 14.07 37.96 -2.74
N GLN A 7 14.20 37.87 -4.07
CA GLN A 7 13.21 37.22 -4.91
C GLN A 7 13.12 35.71 -4.63
N ARG A 8 14.27 35.07 -4.42
CA ARG A 8 14.37 33.64 -4.04
C ARG A 8 13.58 33.35 -2.76
N LEU A 9 13.83 34.13 -1.71
CA LEU A 9 13.17 33.95 -0.41
C LEU A 9 11.66 34.22 -0.47
N GLN A 10 11.21 35.22 -1.25
CA GLN A 10 9.78 35.44 -1.47
C GLN A 10 9.09 34.22 -2.10
N ASN A 11 9.72 33.59 -3.10
CA ASN A 11 9.16 32.41 -3.75
C ASN A 11 9.07 31.21 -2.79
N ILE A 12 10.10 31.00 -1.95
CA ILE A 12 10.10 29.96 -0.92
C ILE A 12 8.99 30.19 0.11
N LEU A 13 8.80 31.42 0.59
CA LEU A 13 7.75 31.72 1.57
C LEU A 13 6.34 31.60 0.99
N ALA A 14 6.15 32.00 -0.27
CA ALA A 14 4.83 32.00 -0.91
C ALA A 14 4.40 30.59 -1.39
N THR A 15 5.33 29.78 -1.89
CA THR A 15 5.02 28.50 -2.56
C THR A 15 5.75 27.30 -1.98
N GLY A 16 6.63 27.50 -1.00
CA GLY A 16 7.44 26.44 -0.37
C GLY A 16 8.57 25.89 -1.26
N LYS A 17 8.79 26.45 -2.47
CA LYS A 17 9.76 25.94 -3.44
C LYS A 17 10.69 27.04 -3.94
N ASP A 18 11.97 26.69 -4.06
CA ASP A 18 13.03 27.57 -4.55
C ASP A 18 13.08 27.56 -6.09
N VAL A 19 12.58 28.64 -6.72
CA VAL A 19 12.39 28.73 -8.19
C VAL A 19 13.49 29.57 -8.84
N VAL A 20 14.76 29.25 -8.58
CA VAL A 20 15.89 29.82 -9.33
C VAL A 20 16.61 28.69 -10.09
N GLU A 21 16.41 28.71 -11.40
CA GLU A 21 17.16 27.98 -12.44
C GLU A 21 17.01 26.45 -12.52
N HIS A 22 15.84 25.99 -12.98
CA HIS A 22 15.71 24.72 -13.72
C HIS A 22 15.21 24.92 -15.17
N LYS A 23 15.61 26.04 -15.80
CA LYS A 23 15.32 26.33 -17.20
C LYS A 23 16.37 25.76 -18.17
N VAL A 24 16.80 24.49 -18.01
CA VAL A 24 17.59 23.78 -19.06
C VAL A 24 17.30 22.25 -19.12
N LYS A 25 16.27 21.74 -18.44
CA LYS A 25 15.89 20.31 -18.56
C LYS A 25 14.40 20.11 -18.85
N GLN A 26 13.84 20.97 -19.70
CA GLN A 26 12.54 20.74 -20.33
C GLN A 26 12.61 19.75 -21.51
N THR A 27 13.69 18.99 -21.63
CA THR A 27 13.82 17.91 -22.61
C THR A 27 13.96 16.60 -21.85
N LEU A 28 12.91 15.79 -21.90
CA LEU A 28 12.93 14.36 -21.60
C LEU A 28 13.05 13.92 -20.14
N VAL A 29 12.30 14.55 -19.23
CA VAL A 29 11.75 13.83 -18.08
C VAL A 29 10.33 14.36 -17.92
N GLN A 30 9.40 13.95 -18.80
CA GLN A 30 8.31 13.11 -18.30
C GLN A 30 8.84 12.24 -17.16
N THR A 31 8.89 12.82 -15.95
CA THR A 31 8.62 12.05 -14.76
C THR A 31 7.28 11.43 -15.08
N LYS A 32 7.31 10.19 -15.58
CA LYS A 32 6.68 9.12 -14.82
C LYS A 32 6.87 9.56 -13.38
N GLU A 33 5.85 10.16 -12.79
CA GLU A 33 5.53 9.78 -11.42
C GLU A 33 5.82 8.29 -11.43
N GLU A 34 6.88 7.87 -10.74
CA GLU A 34 6.86 6.52 -10.20
C GLU A 34 5.54 6.52 -9.45
N GLU A 35 4.48 6.08 -10.15
CA GLU A 35 3.29 5.50 -9.56
C GLU A 35 3.91 4.47 -8.63
N ILE A 36 4.11 4.89 -7.39
CA ILE A 36 4.35 3.97 -6.30
C ILE A 36 3.17 3.03 -6.47
N PRO A 37 3.38 1.77 -6.89
CA PRO A 37 2.28 0.89 -7.15
C PRO A 37 1.41 0.93 -5.90
N GLU A 38 0.11 1.24 -6.08
CA GLU A 38 -0.79 1.37 -4.93
C GLU A 38 -0.58 0.14 -4.06
N PRO A 39 -0.33 0.34 -2.74
CA PRO A 39 -0.03 -0.77 -1.85
C PRO A 39 -1.13 -1.81 -1.97
N ASP A 40 -0.72 -3.07 -2.02
CA ASP A 40 -1.67 -4.16 -2.16
C ASP A 40 -2.68 -4.08 -1.00
N ARG A 41 -3.98 -4.24 -1.28
CA ARG A 41 -5.05 -4.15 -0.26
C ARG A 41 -4.77 -5.05 0.95
N PHE A 42 -4.10 -6.19 0.73
CA PHE A 42 -3.66 -7.06 1.82
C PHE A 42 -2.63 -6.37 2.74
N GLU A 43 -1.64 -5.68 2.18
CA GLU A 43 -0.63 -4.93 2.91
C GLU A 43 -1.23 -3.75 3.67
N GLU A 44 -2.17 -3.03 3.06
CA GLU A 44 -2.94 -1.99 3.76
C GLU A 44 -3.63 -2.55 4.99
N LEU A 45 -4.33 -3.69 4.88
CA LEU A 45 -5.02 -4.32 5.99
C LEU A 45 -4.06 -4.77 7.11
N VAL A 46 -2.85 -5.22 6.77
CA VAL A 46 -1.81 -5.54 7.76
C VAL A 46 -1.43 -4.29 8.54
N ASN A 47 -1.16 -3.19 7.84
CA ASN A 47 -0.80 -1.92 8.45
C ASN A 47 -1.93 -1.40 9.35
N GLU A 48 -3.17 -1.39 8.85
CA GLU A 48 -4.30 -0.93 9.64
C GLU A 48 -4.49 -1.81 10.90
N VAL A 49 -4.34 -3.14 10.82
CA VAL A 49 -4.42 -4.00 12.01
C VAL A 49 -3.33 -3.65 13.02
N GLN A 50 -2.11 -3.39 12.57
CA GLN A 50 -1.02 -2.96 13.43
C GLN A 50 -1.33 -1.63 14.12
N GLU A 51 -1.76 -0.61 13.38
CA GLU A 51 -2.16 0.69 13.90
C GLU A 51 -3.25 0.56 14.97
N ARG A 52 -4.25 -0.30 14.75
CA ARG A 52 -5.33 -0.53 15.73
C ARG A 52 -4.80 -1.20 17.00
N ARG A 53 -3.82 -2.10 16.90
CA ARG A 53 -3.18 -2.73 18.07
C ARG A 53 -2.35 -1.72 18.85
N GLU A 54 -1.58 -0.88 18.17
CA GLU A 54 -0.79 0.19 18.79
C GLU A 54 -1.68 1.20 19.50
N PHE A 55 -2.73 1.68 18.84
CA PHE A 55 -3.74 2.53 19.46
C PHE A 55 -4.34 1.90 20.72
N LEU A 56 -4.69 0.61 20.70
CA LEU A 56 -5.24 -0.04 21.89
C LEU A 56 -4.21 -0.08 23.03
N SER A 57 -2.95 -0.37 22.71
CA SER A 57 -1.85 -0.38 23.68
C SER A 57 -1.68 1.00 24.34
N GLU A 58 -1.71 2.07 23.54
CA GLU A 58 -1.66 3.45 24.05
C GLU A 58 -2.87 3.76 24.95
N MET A 59 -4.09 3.39 24.53
CA MET A 59 -5.28 3.61 25.33
C MET A 59 -5.29 2.80 26.62
N GLU A 60 -4.73 1.58 26.62
CA GLU A 60 -4.57 0.76 27.82
C GLU A 60 -3.53 1.37 28.78
N ALA A 61 -2.42 1.89 28.27
CA ALA A 61 -1.42 2.61 29.06
C ALA A 61 -1.99 3.89 29.71
N LEU A 62 -2.95 4.55 29.06
CA LEU A 62 -3.69 5.69 29.61
C LEU A 62 -4.86 5.27 30.53
N GLY A 63 -5.04 3.97 30.81
CA GLY A 63 -6.13 3.44 31.65
C GLY A 63 -7.51 3.46 30.98
N GLN A 64 -7.59 3.80 29.69
CA GLN A 64 -8.84 3.87 28.92
C GLN A 64 -9.22 2.57 28.21
N GLY A 65 -8.48 1.47 28.46
CA GLY A 65 -8.71 0.17 27.83
C GLY A 65 -10.17 -0.31 27.87
N LYS A 66 -10.85 -0.14 29.01
CA LYS A 66 -12.27 -0.54 29.16
C LYS A 66 -13.21 0.11 28.15
N LYS A 67 -12.90 1.34 27.71
CA LYS A 67 -13.71 2.10 26.73
C LYS A 67 -13.47 1.62 25.31
N TYR A 68 -12.22 1.34 24.96
CA TYR A 68 -11.82 1.11 23.57
C TYR A 68 -11.69 -0.36 23.19
N ARG A 69 -11.31 -1.24 24.11
CA ARG A 69 -10.97 -2.65 23.82
C ARG A 69 -12.01 -3.36 22.95
N ARG A 70 -13.30 -3.25 23.28
CA ARG A 70 -14.36 -3.89 22.49
C ARG A 70 -14.44 -3.36 21.06
N ILE A 71 -14.38 -2.04 20.90
CA ILE A 71 -14.49 -1.38 19.59
C ILE A 71 -13.29 -1.78 18.72
N VAL A 72 -12.08 -1.64 19.28
CA VAL A 72 -10.85 -1.92 18.55
C VAL A 72 -10.75 -3.40 18.15
N LEU A 73 -11.07 -4.33 19.05
CA LEU A 73 -11.07 -5.76 18.72
C LEU A 73 -12.08 -6.11 17.63
N THR A 74 -13.23 -5.44 17.59
CA THR A 74 -14.22 -5.63 16.54
C THR A 74 -13.68 -5.19 15.19
N GLU A 75 -13.01 -4.03 15.12
CA GLU A 75 -12.40 -3.54 13.89
C GLU A 75 -11.24 -4.41 13.41
N ILE A 76 -10.38 -4.87 14.33
CA ILE A 76 -9.34 -5.85 14.00
C ILE A 76 -9.97 -7.12 13.42
N SER A 77 -11.07 -7.60 14.00
CA SER A 77 -11.75 -8.81 13.51
C SER A 77 -12.36 -8.62 12.11
N GLN A 78 -12.88 -7.42 11.81
CA GLN A 78 -13.38 -7.08 10.48
C GLN A 78 -12.25 -7.08 9.44
N LYS A 79 -11.12 -6.44 9.76
CA LYS A 79 -9.93 -6.41 8.89
C LYS A 79 -9.35 -7.80 8.64
N MET A 80 -9.31 -8.65 9.67
CA MET A 80 -8.85 -10.03 9.51
C MET A 80 -9.75 -10.85 8.60
N ARG A 81 -11.07 -10.68 8.69
CA ARG A 81 -12.00 -11.32 7.77
C ARG A 81 -11.79 -10.88 6.32
N GLU A 82 -11.56 -9.59 6.09
CA GLU A 82 -11.27 -9.08 4.75
C GLU A 82 -10.00 -9.71 4.18
N MET A 83 -8.96 -9.81 5.02
CA MET A 83 -7.70 -10.45 4.68
C MET A 83 -7.87 -11.94 4.31
N GLU A 84 -8.69 -12.68 5.07
CA GLU A 84 -9.02 -14.09 4.77
C GLU A 84 -9.74 -14.25 3.42
N ILE A 85 -10.61 -13.31 3.06
CA ILE A 85 -11.33 -13.33 1.77
C ILE A 85 -10.34 -13.12 0.62
N ILE A 86 -9.43 -12.15 0.76
CA ILE A 86 -8.38 -11.89 -0.23
C ILE A 86 -7.49 -13.12 -0.41
N ASP A 87 -7.03 -13.72 0.69
CA ASP A 87 -6.16 -14.90 0.66
C ASP A 87 -6.83 -16.11 -0.02
N LYS A 88 -8.11 -16.34 0.27
CA LYS A 88 -8.91 -17.38 -0.40
C LYS A 88 -9.01 -17.15 -1.90
N LYS A 89 -9.32 -15.92 -2.32
CA LYS A 89 -9.45 -15.56 -3.73
C LYS A 89 -8.13 -15.78 -4.49
N ARG A 90 -7.01 -15.31 -3.93
CA ARG A 90 -5.67 -15.53 -4.52
C ARG A 90 -5.33 -17.00 -4.63
N SER A 91 -5.62 -17.76 -3.59
CA SER A 91 -5.41 -19.21 -3.58
C SER A 91 -6.25 -19.93 -4.64
N GLU A 92 -7.48 -19.47 -4.91
CA GLU A 92 -8.32 -19.99 -5.98
C GLU A 92 -7.75 -19.68 -7.37
N GLU A 93 -7.32 -18.44 -7.60
CA GLU A 93 -6.69 -18.01 -8.86
C GLU A 93 -5.42 -18.82 -9.16
N ILE A 94 -4.56 -19.02 -8.16
CA ILE A 94 -3.34 -19.84 -8.29
C ILE A 94 -3.69 -21.29 -8.64
N ARG A 95 -4.70 -21.88 -7.97
CA ARG A 95 -5.17 -23.25 -8.28
C ARG A 95 -5.72 -23.37 -9.71
N GLU A 96 -6.42 -22.35 -10.19
CA GLU A 96 -6.96 -22.34 -11.55
C GLU A 96 -5.85 -22.28 -12.60
N ILE A 97 -4.82 -21.45 -12.38
CA ILE A 97 -3.65 -21.38 -13.27
C ILE A 97 -2.91 -22.73 -13.30
N MET A 98 -2.65 -23.31 -12.12
CA MET A 98 -1.99 -24.62 -12.02
C MET A 98 -2.74 -25.76 -12.72
N THR A 99 -4.07 -25.74 -12.75
CA THR A 99 -4.84 -26.80 -13.42
C THR A 99 -4.92 -26.62 -14.94
N LYS A 100 -4.80 -25.40 -15.45
CA LYS A 100 -4.76 -25.11 -16.90
C LYS A 100 -3.42 -25.46 -17.54
N ASP A 101 -2.33 -25.35 -16.78
CA ASP A 101 -0.96 -25.61 -17.26
C ASP A 101 -0.53 -27.08 -17.17
N ILE A 102 -1.42 -28.00 -16.74
CA ILE A 102 -1.17 -29.45 -16.85
C ILE A 102 -1.76 -29.94 -18.18
N PRO A 103 -0.96 -30.12 -19.25
CA PRO A 103 -1.42 -30.86 -20.41
C PRO A 103 -1.71 -32.28 -19.94
N GLY A 104 -2.96 -32.71 -20.09
CA GLY A 104 -3.40 -34.06 -19.74
C GLY A 104 -2.41 -35.09 -20.27
N GLY A 105 -1.78 -35.82 -19.35
CA GLY A 105 -0.85 -36.88 -19.66
C GLY A 105 -1.47 -37.87 -20.64
N ASN A 106 -0.73 -38.12 -21.73
CA ASN A 106 -1.02 -39.09 -22.77
C ASN A 106 -1.62 -40.38 -22.19
N LYS A 107 -2.85 -40.71 -22.60
CA LYS A 107 -3.29 -42.10 -22.62
C LYS A 107 -2.57 -42.78 -23.78
N SER A 108 -1.37 -43.29 -23.53
CA SER A 108 -0.79 -44.35 -24.36
C SER A 108 -1.35 -45.68 -23.87
N ASP A 109 -2.58 -46.00 -24.27
CA ASP A 109 -3.08 -47.38 -24.18
C ASP A 109 -2.45 -48.15 -25.34
N HIS A 110 -1.52 -49.02 -24.96
CA HIS A 110 -0.80 -49.94 -25.81
C HIS A 110 -1.74 -51.07 -26.25
N HIS A 111 -1.58 -51.51 -27.50
CA HIS A 111 -2.23 -52.64 -28.16
C HIS A 111 -2.46 -53.88 -27.30
N ASP A 112 -3.63 -54.51 -27.46
CA ASP A 112 -3.72 -55.87 -28.05
C ASP A 112 -5.05 -56.05 -28.80
#